data_AF-A0A816SI84-F1
#
_entry.id   AF-A0A816SI84-F1
#
_cell.length_a   1.000
_cell.length_b   1.000
_cell.length_c   1.000
_cell.angle_alpha   90.00
_cell.angle_beta   90.00
_cell.angle_gamma   90.00
#
_symmetry.space_group_name_H-M   'P 1'
#
loop_
_entity.id
_entity.type
_entity.pdbx_description
1 polymer ?
#
loop_
_entity_poly.entity_id
_entity_poly.type
_entity_poly.pdbx_seq_one_letter_code
_entity_poly.pdbx_strand_id
1 'polypeptide(L)'
;DVKQSNDGKYRLIKLRNPWGGKYTWIGDWSDDCLLWNENPDLHRELLKEKRSKRDGVFWMPFESFVKYFECVDICKIRPDWYEVRDSGNFYPEQGMMQAYYLHIKTATELDITLHRKISKNLRIQQSDASLCVAIVNMEEKAHQNYRICRIPIISQLGQPKFVSTDGNLQPGNYIILPFLFNPVNKHVDSTEFNIAVHSSHPIGLERRKISLRIQREFLIKLCIIYGEPVVKENRTENELNDGVKIYELKKYWDGLILLVENRNLNQNLHFHFRCTLSQNACMSRKDSHHQLFDVIPSMHRQIIVTVSRKNSSHSFTIGHDFQYNLSSQNFIKNSHVNKQTHSPTIDESIFSEDIHLPQPIFNVKIR
;
A
#
# COMPACT_ATOMS: atom_id res chain seq x y z
N ASP A 1 -19.28 -9.25 -21.32
CA ASP A 1 -19.06 -10.34 -22.30
C ASP A 1 -18.20 -9.78 -23.42
N VAL A 2 -17.11 -10.45 -23.79
CA VAL A 2 -16.20 -10.01 -24.86
C VAL A 2 -16.19 -11.06 -25.95
N LYS A 3 -16.42 -10.65 -27.18
CA LYS A 3 -16.56 -11.52 -28.35
C LYS A 3 -15.63 -11.07 -29.46
N GLN A 4 -15.02 -12.02 -30.14
CA GLN A 4 -14.13 -11.77 -31.26
C GLN A 4 -14.72 -12.40 -32.52
N SER A 5 -14.61 -11.71 -33.65
CA SER A 5 -15.01 -12.25 -34.95
C SER A 5 -14.11 -13.40 -35.39
N ASN A 6 -14.63 -14.28 -36.25
CA ASN A 6 -13.93 -15.48 -36.70
C ASN A 6 -12.62 -15.17 -37.45
N ASP A 7 -12.56 -14.04 -38.16
CA ASP A 7 -11.37 -13.54 -38.84
C ASP A 7 -10.44 -12.72 -37.91
N GLY A 8 -10.80 -12.58 -36.64
CA GLY A 8 -10.05 -11.83 -35.64
C GLY A 8 -10.14 -10.31 -35.77
N LYS A 9 -10.81 -9.80 -36.82
CA LYS A 9 -10.85 -8.37 -37.20
C LYS A 9 -11.58 -7.47 -36.19
N TYR A 10 -12.61 -7.99 -35.54
CA TYR A 10 -13.45 -7.23 -34.62
C TYR A 10 -13.46 -7.87 -33.24
N ARG A 11 -13.22 -7.05 -32.21
CA ARG A 11 -13.36 -7.44 -30.81
C ARG A 11 -14.37 -6.52 -30.14
N LEU A 12 -15.51 -7.07 -29.73
CA LEU A 12 -16.65 -6.33 -29.20
C LEU A 12 -16.88 -6.68 -27.73
N ILE A 13 -17.34 -5.70 -26.95
CA ILE A 13 -17.74 -5.87 -25.56
C ILE A 13 -19.22 -5.52 -25.37
N LYS A 14 -19.95 -6.38 -24.65
CA LYS A 14 -21.34 -6.16 -24.23
C LYS A 14 -21.36 -5.49 -22.88
N LEU A 15 -22.02 -4.34 -22.81
CA LEU A 15 -22.22 -3.55 -21.60
C LEU A 15 -23.71 -3.29 -21.39
N ARG A 16 -24.06 -2.84 -20.18
CA ARG A 16 -25.42 -2.45 -19.83
C ARG A 16 -25.41 -1.15 -19.05
N ASN A 17 -26.14 -0.14 -19.54
CA ASN A 17 -26.49 1.05 -18.78
C ASN A 17 -27.65 0.70 -17.81
N PRO A 18 -27.46 0.75 -16.48
CA PRO A 18 -28.50 0.39 -15.51
C PRO A 18 -29.74 1.30 -15.55
N TRP A 19 -29.62 2.55 -16.01
CA TRP A 19 -30.75 3.47 -16.15
C TRP A 19 -31.64 3.12 -17.35
N GLY A 20 -31.17 2.27 -18.27
CA GLY A 20 -31.87 1.94 -19.50
C GLY A 20 -32.09 3.14 -20.43
N GLY A 21 -32.95 2.93 -21.43
CA GLY A 21 -33.45 4.02 -22.28
C GLY A 21 -32.46 4.54 -23.33
N LYS A 22 -32.58 5.84 -23.67
CA LYS A 22 -32.02 6.45 -24.89
C LYS A 22 -30.51 6.75 -24.86
N TYR A 23 -29.84 6.60 -23.72
CA TYR A 23 -28.43 6.97 -23.54
C TYR A 23 -27.52 5.74 -23.62
N THR A 24 -27.49 5.12 -24.80
CA THR A 24 -26.59 4.01 -25.13
C THR A 24 -25.50 4.46 -26.09
N TRP A 25 -24.51 3.61 -26.32
CA TRP A 25 -23.45 3.85 -27.30
C TRP A 25 -24.04 4.11 -28.71
N ILE A 26 -23.56 5.17 -29.37
CA ILE A 26 -24.03 5.62 -30.71
C ILE A 26 -22.95 5.51 -31.80
N GLY A 27 -21.77 4.98 -31.47
CA GLY A 27 -20.69 4.77 -32.43
C GLY A 27 -20.79 3.43 -33.16
N ASP A 28 -19.67 2.95 -33.68
CA ASP A 28 -19.58 1.65 -34.36
C ASP A 28 -20.17 0.53 -33.51
N TRP A 29 -20.91 -0.39 -34.14
CA TRP A 29 -21.60 -1.49 -33.47
C TRP A 29 -22.68 -1.09 -32.45
N SER A 30 -23.11 0.18 -32.46
CA SER A 30 -24.39 0.57 -31.86
C SER A 30 -25.56 -0.18 -32.52
N ASP A 31 -26.73 -0.19 -31.87
CA ASP A 31 -27.88 -0.98 -32.31
C ASP A 31 -28.33 -0.68 -33.75
N ASP A 32 -28.20 0.57 -34.20
CA ASP A 32 -28.63 1.03 -35.53
C ASP A 32 -27.45 1.11 -36.54
N CYS A 33 -26.26 0.57 -36.20
CA CYS A 33 -25.05 0.66 -37.00
C CYS A 33 -25.08 -0.28 -38.23
N LEU A 34 -24.69 0.24 -39.40
CA LEU A 34 -24.66 -0.54 -40.66
C LEU A 34 -23.61 -1.67 -40.67
N LEU A 35 -22.58 -1.59 -39.81
CA LEU A 35 -21.55 -2.64 -39.70
C LEU A 35 -22.15 -4.01 -39.34
N TRP A 36 -23.31 -4.04 -38.69
CA TRP A 36 -24.05 -5.28 -38.45
C TRP A 36 -24.51 -5.95 -39.75
N ASN A 37 -24.91 -5.18 -40.76
CA ASN A 37 -25.34 -5.71 -42.06
C ASN A 37 -24.15 -6.24 -42.87
N GLU A 38 -22.98 -5.61 -42.73
CA GLU A 38 -21.73 -6.05 -43.35
C GLU A 38 -21.15 -7.30 -42.70
N ASN A 39 -21.58 -7.62 -41.47
CA ASN A 39 -21.09 -8.76 -40.69
C ASN A 39 -22.26 -9.62 -40.17
N PRO A 40 -23.02 -10.27 -41.07
CA PRO A 40 -24.26 -10.96 -40.74
C PRO A 40 -24.08 -12.14 -39.77
N ASP A 41 -22.90 -12.76 -39.75
CA ASP A 41 -22.59 -13.85 -38.83
C ASP A 41 -22.43 -13.35 -37.39
N LEU A 42 -21.71 -12.23 -37.18
CA LEU A 42 -21.62 -11.56 -35.88
C LEU A 42 -22.98 -11.01 -35.44
N HIS A 43 -23.73 -10.40 -36.36
CA HIS A 43 -25.07 -9.91 -36.08
C HIS A 43 -25.97 -11.05 -35.57
N ARG A 44 -25.98 -12.18 -36.27
CA ARG A 44 -26.75 -13.37 -35.86
C ARG A 44 -26.23 -13.96 -34.56
N GLU A 45 -24.93 -13.93 -34.28
CA GLU A 45 -24.40 -14.48 -33.03
C GLU A 45 -24.75 -13.60 -31.82
N LEU A 46 -24.57 -12.29 -31.95
CA LEU A 46 -24.51 -11.36 -30.83
C LEU A 46 -25.84 -10.63 -30.57
N LEU A 47 -26.76 -10.62 -31.53
CA LEU A 47 -28.09 -9.99 -31.45
C LEU A 47 -29.24 -11.00 -31.56
N LYS A 48 -29.01 -12.26 -31.15
CA LYS A 48 -30.01 -13.36 -31.15
C LYS A 48 -31.33 -13.04 -30.45
N GLU A 49 -31.30 -12.17 -29.45
CA GLU A 49 -32.47 -11.78 -28.67
C GLU A 49 -33.01 -10.44 -29.20
N LYS A 50 -34.32 -10.34 -29.47
CA LYS A 50 -34.97 -9.05 -29.74
C LYS A 50 -34.84 -8.17 -28.50
N ARG A 51 -33.82 -7.31 -28.47
CA ARG A 51 -33.56 -6.38 -27.37
C ARG A 51 -34.56 -5.25 -27.42
N SER A 52 -35.14 -4.90 -26.28
CA SER A 52 -35.82 -3.61 -26.17
C SER A 52 -34.75 -2.54 -25.96
N LYS A 53 -34.82 -1.41 -26.67
CA LYS A 53 -33.97 -0.22 -26.38
C LYS A 53 -34.09 0.23 -24.91
N ARG A 54 -35.09 -0.28 -24.18
CA ARG A 54 -35.29 -0.04 -22.74
C ARG A 54 -34.31 -0.78 -21.83
N ASP A 55 -33.70 -1.88 -22.27
CA ASP A 55 -32.88 -2.74 -21.40
C ASP A 55 -31.47 -2.18 -21.14
N GLY A 56 -31.07 -1.15 -21.91
CA GLY A 56 -29.80 -0.44 -21.79
C GLY A 56 -28.58 -1.25 -22.21
N VAL A 57 -28.78 -2.41 -22.84
CA VAL A 57 -27.72 -3.33 -23.25
C VAL A 57 -27.21 -2.95 -24.64
N PHE A 58 -25.92 -2.70 -24.79
CA PHE A 58 -25.29 -2.32 -26.06
C PHE A 58 -23.96 -3.05 -26.28
N TRP A 59 -23.52 -3.09 -27.54
CA TRP A 59 -22.18 -3.51 -27.93
C TRP A 59 -21.35 -2.30 -28.33
N MET A 60 -20.04 -2.38 -28.15
CA MET A 60 -19.08 -1.41 -28.65
C MET A 60 -17.74 -2.09 -28.96
N PRO A 61 -16.88 -1.50 -29.82
CA PRO A 61 -15.50 -1.94 -29.97
C PRO A 61 -14.77 -1.97 -28.64
N PHE A 62 -13.97 -3.00 -28.42
CA PHE A 62 -13.17 -3.12 -27.21
C PHE A 62 -12.17 -1.95 -27.07
N GLU A 63 -11.66 -1.44 -28.19
CA GLU A 63 -10.77 -0.28 -28.23
C GLU A 63 -11.49 0.99 -27.77
N SER A 64 -12.77 1.14 -28.12
CA SER A 64 -13.59 2.23 -27.61
C SER A 64 -13.84 2.07 -26.11
N PHE A 65 -14.05 0.85 -25.62
CA PHE A 65 -14.17 0.60 -24.19
C PHE A 65 -12.91 1.03 -23.42
N VAL A 66 -11.73 0.63 -23.89
CA VAL A 66 -10.44 1.05 -23.30
C VAL A 66 -10.26 2.57 -23.35
N LYS A 67 -10.77 3.23 -24.39
CA LYS A 67 -10.69 4.69 -24.53
C LYS A 67 -11.61 5.45 -23.57
N TYR A 68 -12.84 4.94 -23.34
CA TYR A 68 -13.89 5.68 -22.63
C TYR A 68 -14.09 5.25 -21.17
N PHE A 69 -13.66 4.04 -20.77
CA PHE A 69 -13.82 3.53 -19.41
C PHE A 69 -12.48 3.53 -18.67
N GLU A 70 -12.44 4.24 -17.55
CA GLU A 70 -11.22 4.38 -16.73
C GLU A 70 -11.02 3.21 -15.76
N CYS A 71 -12.11 2.62 -15.24
CA CYS A 71 -12.06 1.59 -14.20
C CYS A 71 -13.01 0.42 -14.49
N VAL A 72 -12.61 -0.77 -14.07
CA VAL A 72 -13.40 -2.02 -14.12
C VAL A 72 -13.24 -2.76 -12.80
N ASP A 73 -14.36 -2.99 -12.11
CA ASP A 73 -14.40 -3.78 -10.90
C ASP A 73 -14.87 -5.22 -11.21
N ILE A 74 -14.12 -6.21 -10.75
CA ILE A 74 -14.42 -7.64 -10.97
C ILE A 74 -14.62 -8.33 -9.61
N CYS A 75 -15.83 -8.81 -9.36
CA CYS A 75 -16.12 -9.70 -8.22
C CYS A 75 -15.88 -11.15 -8.63
N LYS A 76 -14.76 -11.73 -8.20
CA LYS A 76 -14.46 -13.15 -8.44
C LYS A 76 -15.35 -14.03 -7.54
N ILE A 77 -15.92 -15.09 -8.11
CA ILE A 77 -16.60 -16.15 -7.35
C ILE A 77 -15.86 -17.45 -7.66
N ARG A 78 -15.37 -18.13 -6.62
CA ARG A 78 -14.65 -19.39 -6.70
C ARG A 78 -15.40 -20.44 -5.87
N PRO A 79 -16.33 -21.22 -6.48
CA PRO A 79 -17.23 -22.09 -5.73
C PRO A 79 -16.53 -23.18 -4.91
N ASP A 80 -15.41 -23.69 -5.42
CA ASP A 80 -14.65 -24.79 -4.81
C ASP A 80 -13.60 -24.30 -3.80
N TRP A 81 -13.64 -23.02 -3.43
CA TRP A 81 -12.70 -22.44 -2.48
C TRP A 81 -13.27 -22.37 -1.06
N TYR A 82 -12.37 -22.51 -0.10
CA TYR A 82 -12.69 -22.38 1.32
C TYR A 82 -12.65 -20.92 1.72
N GLU A 83 -13.56 -20.52 2.61
CA GLU A 83 -13.63 -19.17 3.17
C GLU A 83 -13.43 -19.20 4.69
N VAL A 84 -12.55 -18.33 5.18
CA VAL A 84 -12.47 -18.01 6.60
C VAL A 84 -12.64 -16.50 6.77
N ARG A 85 -13.52 -16.08 7.67
CA ARG A 85 -13.76 -14.67 7.99
C ARG A 85 -13.47 -14.40 9.45
N ASP A 86 -12.98 -13.19 9.71
CA ASP A 86 -12.87 -12.69 11.06
C ASP A 86 -13.07 -11.17 11.14
N SER A 87 -13.32 -10.66 12.35
CA SER A 87 -13.41 -9.23 12.66
C SER A 87 -12.46 -8.88 13.79
N GLY A 88 -11.75 -7.76 13.67
CA GLY A 88 -10.77 -7.34 14.66
C GLY A 88 -10.69 -5.83 14.83
N ASN A 89 -9.77 -5.40 15.69
CA ASN A 89 -9.34 -4.02 15.81
C ASN A 89 -7.86 -3.94 15.44
N PHE A 90 -7.44 -2.93 14.65
CA PHE A 90 -6.03 -2.77 14.26
C PHE A 90 -5.11 -2.66 15.47
N TYR A 91 -5.56 -1.99 16.53
CA TYR A 91 -4.82 -1.75 17.76
C TYR A 91 -5.66 -2.23 18.95
N PRO A 92 -5.69 -3.56 19.20
CA PRO A 92 -6.57 -4.13 20.22
C PRO A 92 -6.15 -3.73 21.64
N GLU A 93 -4.87 -3.43 21.86
CA GLU A 93 -4.27 -3.02 23.14
C GLU A 93 -3.16 -2.00 22.87
N GLN A 94 -2.79 -1.22 23.89
CA GLN A 94 -1.71 -0.23 23.78
C GLN A 94 -0.40 -0.91 23.35
N GLY A 95 0.24 -0.37 22.31
CA GLY A 95 1.52 -0.90 21.79
C GLY A 95 1.40 -2.24 21.05
N MET A 96 0.18 -2.76 20.85
CA MET A 96 -0.05 -4.02 20.16
C MET A 96 -0.85 -3.81 18.87
N MET A 97 -0.59 -4.65 17.87
CA MET A 97 -1.40 -4.76 16.67
C MET A 97 -2.00 -6.16 16.53
N GLN A 98 -3.18 -6.22 15.91
CA GLN A 98 -3.82 -7.50 15.57
C GLN A 98 -3.12 -8.13 14.37
N ALA A 99 -2.84 -9.42 14.47
CA ALA A 99 -2.30 -10.25 13.41
C ALA A 99 -2.99 -11.62 13.38
N TYR A 100 -2.75 -12.39 12.32
CA TYR A 100 -3.28 -13.75 12.20
C TYR A 100 -2.15 -14.71 11.82
N TYR A 101 -1.95 -15.75 12.61
CA TYR A 101 -1.07 -16.85 12.27
C TYR A 101 -1.76 -17.75 11.25
N LEU A 102 -1.02 -18.10 10.20
CA LEU A 102 -1.47 -18.89 9.06
C LEU A 102 -0.47 -20.00 8.79
N HIS A 103 -0.90 -21.25 9.00
CA HIS A 103 -0.12 -22.43 8.69
C HIS A 103 -0.60 -23.04 7.37
N ILE A 104 0.29 -23.07 6.38
CA ILE A 104 0.03 -23.62 5.05
C ILE A 104 0.63 -25.02 4.96
N LYS A 105 -0.22 -26.04 4.82
CA LYS A 105 0.21 -27.46 4.73
C LYS A 105 0.60 -27.87 3.30
N THR A 106 -0.16 -27.38 2.32
CA THR A 106 0.01 -27.66 0.89
C THR A 106 0.11 -26.34 0.14
N ALA A 107 0.76 -26.32 -1.03
CA ALA A 107 0.82 -25.11 -1.84
C ALA A 107 -0.61 -24.59 -2.11
N THR A 108 -0.88 -23.36 -1.69
CA THR A 108 -2.24 -22.81 -1.60
C THR A 108 -2.30 -21.45 -2.27
N GLU A 109 -3.16 -21.33 -3.28
CA GLU A 109 -3.60 -20.03 -3.81
C GLU A 109 -4.62 -19.40 -2.85
N LEU A 110 -4.51 -18.08 -2.65
CA LEU A 110 -5.27 -17.29 -1.69
C LEU A 110 -5.76 -15.98 -2.32
N ASP A 111 -6.95 -15.54 -1.92
CA ASP A 111 -7.43 -14.16 -2.05
C ASP A 111 -7.75 -13.64 -0.65
N ILE A 112 -7.25 -12.46 -0.29
CA ILE A 112 -7.49 -11.81 0.99
C ILE A 112 -8.19 -10.48 0.74
N THR A 113 -9.24 -10.22 1.52
CA THR A 113 -9.93 -8.95 1.57
C THR A 113 -9.91 -8.39 2.98
N LEU A 114 -9.70 -7.08 3.09
CA LEU A 114 -9.71 -6.35 4.34
C LEU A 114 -10.60 -5.12 4.17
N HIS A 115 -11.62 -5.01 5.02
CA HIS A 115 -12.57 -3.91 5.04
C HIS A 115 -12.49 -3.20 6.39
N ARG A 116 -12.34 -1.88 6.39
CA ARG A 116 -12.52 -1.09 7.61
C ARG A 116 -14.01 -1.04 7.93
N LYS A 117 -14.40 -1.28 9.18
CA LYS A 117 -15.81 -1.08 9.58
C LYS A 117 -16.09 0.43 9.61
N ILE A 118 -17.21 0.81 9.02
CA ILE A 118 -17.62 2.21 8.92
C ILE A 118 -18.87 2.38 9.76
N SER A 119 -18.87 3.36 10.67
CA SER A 119 -20.07 3.77 11.39
C SER A 119 -21.06 4.47 10.45
N LYS A 120 -22.35 4.37 10.75
CA LYS A 120 -23.50 4.46 9.81
C LYS A 120 -23.66 5.75 8.98
N ASN A 121 -22.83 6.79 9.15
CA ASN A 121 -22.95 8.05 8.42
C ASN A 121 -21.91 8.19 7.30
N LEU A 122 -22.21 7.62 6.13
CA LEU A 122 -21.39 7.66 4.92
C LEU A 122 -21.09 9.08 4.38
N ARG A 123 -21.86 10.10 4.81
CA ARG A 123 -21.79 11.48 4.30
C ARG A 123 -20.74 12.38 4.99
N ILE A 124 -20.17 11.96 6.13
CA ILE A 124 -19.28 12.81 6.96
C ILE A 124 -17.95 12.10 7.27
N GLN A 125 -17.43 11.29 6.35
CA GLN A 125 -16.14 10.62 6.59
C GLN A 125 -14.96 11.48 6.13
N GLN A 126 -14.02 11.71 7.05
CA GLN A 126 -12.83 12.54 6.85
C GLN A 126 -11.52 11.72 6.87
N SER A 127 -11.55 10.46 7.32
CA SER A 127 -10.33 9.66 7.47
C SER A 127 -9.88 8.98 6.17
N ASP A 128 -8.88 9.59 5.52
CA ASP A 128 -8.15 9.11 4.33
C ASP A 128 -7.03 8.10 4.65
N ALA A 129 -7.04 7.44 5.82
CA ALA A 129 -6.01 6.44 6.16
C ALA A 129 -6.15 5.21 5.25
N SER A 130 -5.11 4.90 4.46
CA SER A 130 -5.08 3.75 3.57
C SER A 130 -4.94 2.44 4.34
N LEU A 131 -5.68 1.43 3.91
CA LEU A 131 -5.56 0.07 4.43
C LEU A 131 -4.40 -0.67 3.76
N CYS A 132 -3.78 -1.58 4.50
CA CYS A 132 -2.86 -2.54 3.93
C CYS A 132 -3.08 -3.91 4.55
N VAL A 133 -2.91 -4.94 3.74
CA VAL A 133 -2.77 -6.31 4.21
C VAL A 133 -1.53 -6.92 3.59
N ALA A 134 -0.69 -7.51 4.44
CA ALA A 134 0.50 -8.21 4.00
C ALA A 134 0.57 -9.58 4.66
N ILE A 135 1.14 -10.56 3.96
CA ILE A 135 1.54 -11.83 4.51
C ILE A 135 3.05 -11.82 4.62
N VAL A 136 3.56 -12.14 5.80
CA VAL A 136 4.99 -12.14 6.10
C VAL A 136 5.43 -13.48 6.68
N ASN A 137 6.71 -13.81 6.47
CA ASN A 137 7.39 -14.81 7.29
C ASN A 137 8.11 -14.08 8.43
N MET A 138 7.90 -14.55 9.65
CA MET A 138 8.54 -13.99 10.84
C MET A 138 9.34 -15.05 11.57
N GLU A 139 10.51 -14.65 12.06
CA GLU A 139 11.34 -15.44 12.96
C GLU A 139 11.14 -14.90 14.36
N GLU A 140 10.76 -15.76 15.29
CA GLU A 140 10.69 -15.41 16.71
C GLU A 140 12.11 -15.44 17.30
N LYS A 141 12.53 -14.31 17.87
CA LYS A 141 13.68 -14.24 18.76
C LYS A 141 13.24 -14.40 20.21
N ALA A 142 14.19 -14.49 21.13
CA ALA A 142 13.91 -14.58 22.56
C ALA A 142 12.92 -13.49 23.02
N HIS A 143 12.02 -13.86 23.93
CA HIS A 143 11.01 -12.98 24.55
C HIS A 143 9.97 -12.40 23.57
N GLN A 144 9.39 -13.21 22.68
CA GLN A 144 8.31 -12.80 21.75
C GLN A 144 8.69 -11.62 20.84
N ASN A 145 9.99 -11.45 20.59
CA ASN A 145 10.49 -10.40 19.72
C ASN A 145 10.63 -10.95 18.31
N TYR A 146 9.76 -10.54 17.40
CA TYR A 146 9.74 -11.11 16.06
C TYR A 146 10.52 -10.25 15.07
N ARG A 147 11.07 -10.90 14.04
CA ARG A 147 11.70 -10.23 12.90
C ARG A 147 11.05 -10.67 11.61
N ILE A 148 10.72 -9.71 10.75
CA ILE A 148 10.25 -10.01 9.38
C ILE A 148 11.42 -10.49 8.53
N CYS A 149 11.31 -11.70 8.00
CA CYS A 149 12.27 -12.33 7.12
C CYS A 149 11.95 -12.06 5.65
N ARG A 150 10.67 -12.26 5.27
CA ARG A 150 10.17 -12.16 3.89
C ARG A 150 8.76 -11.59 3.87
N ILE A 151 8.38 -10.97 2.76
CA ILE A 151 7.05 -10.41 2.49
C ILE A 151 6.55 -11.05 1.19
N PRO A 152 6.06 -12.31 1.23
CA PRO A 152 5.58 -13.01 0.03
C PRO A 152 4.40 -12.32 -0.66
N ILE A 153 3.48 -11.73 0.12
CA ILE A 153 2.27 -11.09 -0.41
C ILE A 153 2.07 -9.75 0.27
N ILE A 154 1.79 -8.72 -0.52
CA ILE A 154 1.40 -7.39 -0.04
C ILE A 154 0.35 -6.83 -0.97
N SER A 155 -0.70 -6.24 -0.40
CA SER A 155 -1.69 -5.53 -1.18
C SER A 155 -1.12 -4.36 -1.96
N GLN A 156 -1.63 -4.17 -3.17
CA GLN A 156 -1.45 -2.92 -3.90
C GLN A 156 -2.20 -1.77 -3.19
N LEU A 157 -2.02 -0.56 -3.69
CA LEU A 157 -2.59 0.70 -3.17
C LEU A 157 -3.99 0.49 -2.56
N GLY A 158 -4.06 0.48 -1.22
CA GLY A 158 -5.30 0.25 -0.51
C GLY A 158 -6.17 1.50 -0.47
N GLN A 159 -7.46 1.33 -0.75
CA GLN A 159 -8.44 2.38 -0.54
C GLN A 159 -8.70 2.55 0.97
N PRO A 160 -9.18 3.73 1.44
CA PRO A 160 -9.43 3.95 2.87
C PRO A 160 -10.44 3.00 3.52
N LYS A 161 -11.25 2.32 2.69
CA LYS A 161 -12.38 1.49 3.13
C LYS A 161 -12.16 0.00 2.84
N PHE A 162 -11.39 -0.30 1.81
CA PHE A 162 -11.21 -1.65 1.30
C PHE A 162 -9.83 -1.82 0.70
N VAL A 163 -9.22 -2.97 0.95
CA VAL A 163 -8.07 -3.44 0.21
C VAL A 163 -8.18 -4.94 0.01
N SER A 164 -7.68 -5.42 -1.13
CA SER A 164 -7.56 -6.85 -1.38
C SER A 164 -6.19 -7.17 -1.98
N THR A 165 -5.80 -8.43 -1.83
CA THR A 165 -4.59 -8.96 -2.46
C THR A 165 -4.76 -10.45 -2.65
N ASP A 166 -4.09 -10.98 -3.66
CA ASP A 166 -4.05 -12.40 -3.93
C ASP A 166 -2.61 -12.90 -4.07
N GLY A 167 -2.43 -14.22 -4.04
CA GLY A 167 -1.17 -14.85 -4.34
C GLY A 167 -1.09 -16.32 -3.93
N ASN A 168 0.07 -16.91 -4.15
CA ASN A 168 0.36 -18.31 -3.87
C ASN A 168 1.33 -18.44 -2.71
N LEU A 169 1.01 -19.29 -1.73
CA LEU A 169 1.92 -19.64 -0.65
C LEU A 169 2.36 -21.09 -0.77
N GLN A 170 3.64 -21.32 -0.50
CA GLN A 170 4.20 -22.65 -0.34
C GLN A 170 3.95 -23.18 1.08
N PRO A 171 4.12 -24.48 1.34
CA PRO A 171 4.04 -25.01 2.70
C PRO A 171 4.95 -24.26 3.66
N GLY A 172 4.41 -23.83 4.81
CA GLY A 172 5.16 -23.02 5.77
C GLY A 172 4.27 -22.24 6.75
N ASN A 173 4.96 -21.45 7.58
CA ASN A 173 4.34 -20.63 8.63
C ASN A 173 4.40 -19.15 8.24
N TYR A 174 3.24 -18.50 8.31
CA TYR A 174 3.06 -17.13 7.89
C TYR A 174 2.27 -16.34 8.93
N ILE A 175 2.41 -15.01 8.89
CA ILE A 175 1.60 -14.09 9.67
C ILE A 175 0.95 -13.09 8.70
N ILE A 176 -0.37 -12.95 8.79
CA ILE A 176 -1.13 -11.90 8.12
C ILE A 176 -1.13 -10.66 9.02
N LEU A 177 -0.68 -9.55 8.45
CA LEU A 177 -0.61 -8.23 9.08
C LEU A 177 -1.64 -7.29 8.44
N PRO A 178 -2.82 -7.11 9.06
CA PRO A 178 -3.70 -6.00 8.76
C PRO A 178 -3.19 -4.75 9.48
N PHE A 179 -2.99 -3.65 8.77
CA PHE A 179 -2.66 -2.38 9.42
C PHE A 179 -3.13 -1.17 8.60
N LEU A 180 -3.22 -0.04 9.29
CA LEU A 180 -3.45 1.26 8.68
C LEU A 180 -2.10 1.87 8.36
N PHE A 181 -1.86 2.25 7.11
CA PHE A 181 -0.75 3.14 6.84
C PHE A 181 -1.09 4.51 7.45
N ASN A 182 -0.21 4.99 8.33
CA ASN A 182 -0.28 6.29 8.99
C ASN A 182 -1.33 6.45 10.12
N PRO A 183 -1.24 5.66 11.22
CA PRO A 183 -2.10 5.84 12.39
C PRO A 183 -1.64 6.95 13.34
N VAL A 184 -0.37 7.36 13.30
CA VAL A 184 0.25 8.11 14.41
C VAL A 184 -0.23 9.57 14.49
N ASN A 185 -0.74 10.15 13.40
CA ASN A 185 -1.05 11.59 13.37
C ASN A 185 -2.39 11.97 12.72
N LYS A 186 -3.34 11.05 12.60
CA LYS A 186 -4.71 11.37 12.14
C LYS A 186 -5.75 10.76 13.07
N HIS A 187 -6.83 11.51 13.35
CA HIS A 187 -8.05 10.91 13.85
C HIS A 187 -8.53 9.86 12.85
N VAL A 188 -8.60 8.59 13.29
CA VAL A 188 -9.20 7.51 12.52
C VAL A 188 -10.58 7.26 13.09
N ASP A 189 -11.61 7.40 12.25
CA ASP A 189 -13.02 7.28 12.67
C ASP A 189 -13.37 5.90 13.24
N SER A 190 -12.66 4.86 12.81
CA SER A 190 -12.76 3.51 13.35
C SER A 190 -11.47 2.73 13.12
N THR A 191 -11.03 2.02 14.16
CA THR A 191 -9.93 1.07 14.09
C THR A 191 -10.42 -0.38 13.94
N GLU A 192 -11.73 -0.59 13.78
CA GLU A 192 -12.28 -1.91 13.55
C GLU A 192 -12.21 -2.32 12.07
N PHE A 193 -12.06 -3.63 11.83
CA PHE A 193 -12.01 -4.19 10.49
C PHE A 193 -12.69 -5.56 10.42
N ASN A 194 -12.96 -5.98 9.19
CA ASN A 194 -13.31 -7.35 8.81
C ASN A 194 -12.25 -7.85 7.81
N ILE A 195 -11.78 -9.07 8.00
CA ILE A 195 -10.90 -9.77 7.08
C ILE A 195 -11.60 -11.02 6.57
N ALA A 196 -11.49 -11.30 5.28
CA ALA A 196 -11.87 -12.59 4.71
C ALA A 196 -10.71 -13.14 3.90
N VAL A 197 -10.45 -14.44 4.05
CA VAL A 197 -9.46 -15.17 3.29
C VAL A 197 -10.17 -16.30 2.54
N HIS A 198 -10.12 -16.24 1.23
CA HIS A 198 -10.52 -17.33 0.34
C HIS A 198 -9.28 -18.13 -0.05
N SER A 199 -9.42 -19.44 -0.13
CA SER A 199 -8.27 -20.33 -0.32
C SER A 199 -8.63 -21.59 -1.12
N SER A 200 -7.71 -22.03 -1.96
CA SER A 200 -7.84 -23.28 -2.74
C SER A 200 -7.79 -24.55 -1.88
N HIS A 201 -7.28 -24.47 -0.65
CA HIS A 201 -7.19 -25.57 0.32
C HIS A 201 -7.61 -25.08 1.71
N PRO A 202 -8.09 -25.96 2.62
CA PRO A 202 -8.49 -25.55 3.96
C PRO A 202 -7.33 -24.90 4.72
N ILE A 203 -7.58 -23.71 5.26
CA ILE A 203 -6.65 -22.98 6.13
C ILE A 203 -7.30 -22.67 7.49
N GLY A 204 -6.47 -22.46 8.50
CA GLY A 204 -6.90 -21.91 9.79
C GLY A 204 -6.35 -20.50 9.97
N LEU A 205 -7.18 -19.59 10.49
CA LEU A 205 -6.75 -18.27 10.95
C LEU A 205 -6.75 -18.24 12.48
N GLU A 206 -5.56 -18.12 13.08
CA GLU A 206 -5.43 -17.99 14.52
C GLU A 206 -5.06 -16.56 14.89
N ARG A 207 -5.89 -15.91 15.71
CA ARG A 207 -5.62 -14.54 16.18
C ARG A 207 -4.34 -14.49 17.01
N ARG A 208 -3.50 -13.51 16.71
CA ARG A 208 -2.32 -13.15 17.50
C ARG A 208 -2.30 -11.64 17.75
N LYS A 209 -1.84 -11.27 18.94
CA LYS A 209 -1.46 -9.89 19.24
C LYS A 209 0.06 -9.84 19.20
N ILE A 210 0.61 -8.90 18.47
CA ILE A 210 2.06 -8.73 18.33
C ILE A 210 2.42 -7.28 18.60
N SER A 211 3.64 -7.03 19.06
CA SER A 211 4.11 -5.66 19.28
C SER A 211 3.99 -4.83 17.99
N LEU A 212 3.52 -3.60 18.16
CA LEU A 212 3.36 -2.61 17.10
C LEU A 212 4.70 -2.26 16.43
N ARG A 213 5.84 -2.57 17.08
CA ARG A 213 7.19 -2.52 16.49
C ARG A 213 7.27 -3.16 15.11
N ILE A 214 6.51 -4.25 14.91
CA ILE A 214 6.49 -4.99 13.66
C ILE A 214 6.03 -4.12 12.48
N GLN A 215 5.20 -3.10 12.72
CA GLN A 215 4.85 -2.12 11.71
C GLN A 215 6.07 -1.34 11.21
N ARG A 216 6.96 -0.89 12.12
CA ARG A 216 8.22 -0.22 11.74
C ARG A 216 9.14 -1.15 10.96
N GLU A 217 9.34 -2.37 11.47
CA GLU A 217 10.16 -3.39 10.79
C GLU A 217 9.63 -3.70 9.38
N PHE A 218 8.30 -3.77 9.24
CA PHE A 218 7.63 -4.01 7.96
C PHE A 218 7.90 -2.89 6.96
N LEU A 219 7.70 -1.63 7.36
CA LEU A 219 7.93 -0.47 6.50
C LEU A 219 9.40 -0.36 6.08
N ILE A 220 10.34 -0.58 7.00
CA ILE A 220 11.78 -0.65 6.69
C ILE A 220 12.05 -1.73 5.65
N LYS A 221 11.49 -2.93 5.82
CA LYS A 221 11.67 -4.04 4.88
C LYS A 221 11.11 -3.73 3.51
N LEU A 222 9.96 -3.07 3.43
CA LEU A 222 9.41 -2.62 2.16
C LEU A 222 10.32 -1.63 1.45
N CYS A 223 10.85 -0.63 2.15
CA CYS A 223 11.79 0.32 1.56
C CYS A 223 13.06 -0.35 1.05
N ILE A 224 13.59 -1.35 1.76
CA ILE A 224 14.80 -2.08 1.34
C ILE A 224 14.53 -2.96 0.12
N ILE A 225 13.36 -3.59 0.02
CA ILE A 225 13.03 -4.54 -1.05
C ILE A 225 12.53 -3.83 -2.31
N TYR A 226 11.68 -2.80 -2.15
CA TYR A 226 10.94 -2.17 -3.24
C TYR A 226 11.17 -0.66 -3.37
N GLY A 227 11.94 -0.05 -2.46
CA GLY A 227 12.26 1.37 -2.54
C GLY A 227 13.35 1.63 -3.58
N GLU A 228 13.20 2.72 -4.31
CA GLU A 228 14.20 3.18 -5.27
C GLU A 228 15.36 3.81 -4.49
N PRO A 229 16.61 3.34 -4.68
CA PRO A 229 17.76 3.97 -4.05
C PRO A 229 18.00 5.35 -4.66
N VAL A 230 18.16 6.38 -3.82
CA VAL A 230 18.44 7.73 -4.32
C VAL A 230 19.90 7.83 -4.70
N VAL A 231 20.17 7.91 -6.01
CA VAL A 231 21.48 8.20 -6.56
C VAL A 231 21.58 9.71 -6.76
N LYS A 232 22.56 10.37 -6.13
CA LYS A 232 22.87 11.76 -6.47
C LYS A 232 23.68 11.77 -7.76
N GLU A 233 23.17 12.43 -8.79
CA GLU A 233 23.95 12.74 -9.99
C GLU A 233 25.11 13.68 -9.59
N ASN A 234 26.31 13.44 -10.14
CA ASN A 234 27.55 14.19 -9.88
C ASN A 234 28.22 13.98 -8.51
N ARG A 235 28.28 12.75 -8.00
CA ARG A 235 29.20 12.42 -6.90
C ARG A 235 30.63 12.24 -7.40
N THR A 236 31.60 12.79 -6.67
CA THR A 236 33.00 12.36 -6.77
C THR A 236 33.14 10.93 -6.20
N GLU A 237 34.13 10.13 -6.64
CA GLU A 237 34.31 8.74 -6.18
C GLU A 237 34.33 8.59 -4.63
N ASN A 238 34.82 9.61 -3.92
CA ASN A 238 34.81 9.65 -2.45
C ASN A 238 33.41 9.81 -1.82
N GLU A 239 32.47 10.46 -2.50
CA GLU A 239 31.11 10.63 -2.00
C GLU A 239 30.25 9.39 -2.22
N LEU A 240 30.58 8.52 -3.17
CA LEU A 240 29.86 7.27 -3.44
C LEU A 240 29.96 6.24 -2.29
N ASN A 241 30.95 6.41 -1.40
CA ASN A 241 31.24 5.49 -0.30
C ASN A 241 31.14 6.14 1.09
N ASP A 242 30.30 7.16 1.25
CA ASP A 242 30.05 7.86 2.52
C ASP A 242 29.28 7.03 3.57
N GLY A 243 29.02 5.75 3.29
CA GLY A 243 28.28 4.85 4.19
C GLY A 243 26.79 5.19 4.33
N VAL A 244 26.25 6.15 3.58
CA VAL A 244 24.84 6.55 3.66
C VAL A 244 24.04 5.92 2.52
N LYS A 245 22.92 5.27 2.84
CA LYS A 245 21.96 4.77 1.85
C LYS A 245 20.58 5.39 2.10
N ILE A 246 19.92 5.82 1.03
CA ILE A 246 18.63 6.49 1.09
C ILE A 246 17.70 5.79 0.11
N TYR A 247 16.49 5.46 0.57
CA TYR A 247 15.49 4.75 -0.21
C TYR A 247 14.19 5.56 -0.23
N GLU A 248 13.66 5.80 -1.41
CA GLU A 248 12.33 6.37 -1.62
C GLU A 248 11.37 5.27 -2.06
N LEU A 249 10.40 4.95 -1.20
CA LEU A 249 9.31 4.05 -1.57
C LEU A 249 8.09 4.85 -1.98
N LYS A 250 7.79 4.81 -3.29
CA LYS A 250 6.58 5.39 -3.91
C LYS A 250 5.65 4.31 -4.47
N LYS A 251 6.10 3.06 -4.52
CA LYS A 251 5.31 1.90 -4.96
C LYS A 251 4.46 1.37 -3.81
N TYR A 252 3.27 0.84 -4.11
CA TYR A 252 2.29 0.30 -3.15
C TYR A 252 1.65 1.35 -2.21
N TRP A 253 2.01 2.62 -2.36
CA TRP A 253 1.67 3.71 -1.46
C TRP A 253 1.37 4.97 -2.25
N ASP A 254 0.27 5.66 -1.96
CA ASP A 254 -0.10 6.92 -2.63
C ASP A 254 0.61 8.08 -1.93
N GLY A 255 1.93 8.10 -2.07
CA GLY A 255 2.80 9.00 -1.33
C GLY A 255 4.28 8.63 -1.35
N LEU A 256 4.98 8.98 -0.28
CA LEU A 256 6.41 8.70 -0.11
C LEU A 256 6.67 8.10 1.27
N ILE A 257 7.54 7.08 1.34
CA ILE A 257 8.25 6.72 2.57
C ILE A 257 9.75 6.89 2.32
N LEU A 258 10.40 7.69 3.17
CA LEU A 258 11.83 7.94 3.09
C LEU A 258 12.56 7.18 4.20
N LEU A 259 13.36 6.18 3.81
CA LEU A 259 14.24 5.43 4.70
C LEU A 259 15.69 5.87 4.50
N VAL A 260 16.39 6.14 5.59
CA VAL A 260 17.82 6.45 5.57
C VAL A 260 18.58 5.44 6.42
N GLU A 261 19.66 4.88 5.89
CA GLU A 261 20.60 4.02 6.61
C GLU A 261 21.95 4.74 6.77
N ASN A 262 22.39 4.89 8.01
CA ASN A 262 23.74 5.29 8.36
C ASN A 262 24.58 4.04 8.67
N ARG A 263 25.40 3.61 7.70
CA ARG A 263 26.30 2.45 7.83
C ARG A 263 27.72 2.83 8.29
N ASN A 264 27.90 4.07 8.75
CA ASN A 264 29.17 4.49 9.35
C ASN A 264 29.33 3.92 10.76
N LEU A 265 30.56 3.54 11.11
CA LEU A 265 30.86 2.92 12.41
C LEU A 265 30.96 3.94 13.55
N ASN A 266 31.51 5.13 13.28
CA ASN A 266 31.92 6.08 14.33
C ASN A 266 31.29 7.48 14.19
N GLN A 267 30.41 7.68 13.21
CA GLN A 267 29.81 8.97 12.92
C GLN A 267 28.29 8.87 12.90
N ASN A 268 27.64 9.87 13.48
CA ASN A 268 26.21 10.09 13.36
C ASN A 268 25.93 10.84 12.06
N LEU A 269 24.78 10.57 11.47
CA LEU A 269 24.31 11.22 10.26
C LEU A 269 23.29 12.29 10.66
N HIS A 270 23.63 13.54 10.43
CA HIS A 270 22.71 14.66 10.59
C HIS A 270 21.96 14.81 9.27
N PHE A 271 20.64 14.65 9.31
CA PHE A 271 19.77 14.63 8.14
C PHE A 271 18.74 15.74 8.24
N HIS A 272 18.65 16.56 7.19
CA HIS A 272 17.68 17.64 7.08
C HIS A 272 16.82 17.39 5.85
N PHE A 273 15.51 17.30 6.05
CA PHE A 273 14.53 17.07 5.00
C PHE A 273 13.53 18.22 4.92
N ARG A 274 13.16 18.60 3.71
CA ARG A 274 12.23 19.69 3.41
C ARG A 274 11.19 19.23 2.41
N CYS A 275 9.93 19.58 2.66
CA CYS A 275 8.79 19.18 1.83
C CYS A 275 7.85 20.36 1.53
N THR A 276 8.43 21.55 1.35
CA THR A 276 7.70 22.83 1.28
C THR A 276 6.93 23.03 -0.03
N LEU A 277 7.31 22.33 -1.10
CA LEU A 277 6.71 22.47 -2.43
C LEU A 277 5.55 21.50 -2.67
N SER A 278 5.28 20.61 -1.72
CA SER A 278 4.23 19.60 -1.86
C SER A 278 2.82 20.21 -1.76
N GLN A 279 1.92 19.78 -2.64
CA GLN A 279 0.52 20.20 -2.63
C GLN A 279 -0.38 19.02 -2.26
N ASN A 280 -1.42 19.30 -1.47
CA ASN A 280 -2.36 18.27 -0.99
C ASN A 280 -1.66 17.12 -0.23
N ALA A 281 -0.54 17.41 0.45
CA ALA A 281 0.29 16.44 1.15
C ALA A 281 0.11 16.47 2.67
N CYS A 282 0.18 15.30 3.29
CA CYS A 282 0.16 15.11 4.73
C CYS A 282 1.38 14.28 5.16
N MET A 283 2.26 14.91 5.94
CA MET A 283 3.46 14.29 6.49
C MET A 283 3.16 13.69 7.86
N SER A 284 3.75 12.54 8.17
CA SER A 284 3.66 11.93 9.51
C SER A 284 4.48 12.68 10.55
N ARG A 285 5.46 13.49 10.18
CA ARG A 285 6.19 14.41 11.07
C ARG A 285 6.43 15.72 10.33
N LYS A 286 6.10 16.86 10.94
CA LYS A 286 6.39 18.19 10.39
C LYS A 286 6.41 19.28 11.46
N ASP A 287 7.26 20.27 11.29
CA ASP A 287 7.18 21.54 12.02
C ASP A 287 6.25 22.52 11.27
N SER A 288 6.19 23.77 11.75
CA SER A 288 5.42 24.85 11.10
C SER A 288 5.89 25.19 9.68
N HIS A 289 7.11 24.79 9.31
CA HIS A 289 7.74 25.09 8.03
C HIS A 289 7.85 23.87 7.10
N HIS A 290 7.24 22.73 7.44
CA HIS A 290 7.34 21.47 6.69
C HIS A 290 8.79 20.97 6.55
N GLN A 291 9.59 21.19 7.59
CA GLN A 291 10.97 20.74 7.72
C GLN A 291 11.09 19.74 8.86
N LEU A 292 12.14 18.92 8.80
CA LEU A 292 12.52 18.02 9.86
C LEU A 292 14.04 17.78 9.87
N PHE A 293 14.56 17.58 11.07
CA PHE A 293 15.97 17.35 11.37
C PHE A 293 16.09 16.09 12.22
N ASP A 294 16.90 15.14 11.78
CA ASP A 294 17.13 13.89 12.49
C ASP A 294 18.63 13.61 12.60
N VAL A 295 19.08 13.17 13.76
CA VAL A 295 20.42 12.63 13.99
C VAL A 295 20.31 11.11 14.04
N ILE A 296 20.74 10.43 12.99
CA ILE A 296 20.72 8.97 12.89
C ILE A 296 22.05 8.43 13.44
N PRO A 297 22.03 7.60 14.50
CA PRO A 297 23.25 7.06 15.08
C PRO A 297 24.07 6.19 14.11
N SER A 298 25.34 5.96 14.46
CA SER A 298 26.21 5.02 13.74
C SER A 298 25.58 3.62 13.66
N MET A 299 25.67 2.96 12.51
CA MET A 299 25.06 1.64 12.26
C MET A 299 23.56 1.57 12.57
N HIS A 300 22.82 2.65 12.31
CA HIS A 300 21.35 2.69 12.45
C HIS A 300 20.66 3.09 11.16
N ARG A 301 19.38 2.79 11.09
CA ARG A 301 18.47 3.25 10.04
C ARG A 301 17.22 3.85 10.63
N GLN A 302 16.58 4.74 9.90
CA GLN A 302 15.42 5.47 10.38
C GLN A 302 14.46 5.77 9.24
N ILE A 303 13.16 5.55 9.48
CA ILE A 303 12.12 6.11 8.61
C ILE A 303 12.02 7.58 8.97
N ILE A 304 12.49 8.44 8.09
CA ILE A 304 12.53 9.88 8.30
C ILE A 304 11.11 10.45 8.32
N VAL A 305 10.34 10.12 7.28
CA VAL A 305 8.99 10.63 7.08
C VAL A 305 8.16 9.68 6.23
N THR A 306 6.85 9.67 6.48
CA THR A 306 5.87 9.19 5.52
C THR A 306 5.05 10.39 5.05
N VAL A 307 4.81 10.48 3.74
CA VAL A 307 3.98 11.50 3.11
C VAL A 307 2.82 10.78 2.44
N SER A 308 1.61 11.25 2.67
CA SER A 308 0.35 10.71 2.11
C SER A 308 -0.48 11.82 1.50
N ARG A 309 -1.39 11.46 0.59
CA ARG A 309 -2.41 12.39 0.10
C ARG A 309 -3.31 12.87 1.27
N LYS A 310 -3.65 14.16 1.27
CA LYS A 310 -4.53 14.77 2.29
C LYS A 310 -6.01 14.70 1.89
N ASN A 311 -6.34 14.84 0.61
CA ASN A 311 -7.70 14.77 0.08
C ASN A 311 -7.70 13.96 -1.22
N SER A 312 -8.43 12.84 -1.23
CA SER A 312 -8.54 11.93 -2.38
C SER A 312 -9.11 12.58 -3.66
N SER A 313 -9.95 13.60 -3.55
CA SER A 313 -10.64 14.23 -4.69
C SER A 313 -9.82 15.29 -5.43
N HIS A 314 -8.61 15.63 -4.96
CA HIS A 314 -7.76 16.65 -5.57
C HIS A 314 -6.45 16.04 -6.05
N SER A 315 -5.81 16.70 -7.03
CA SER A 315 -4.45 16.35 -7.45
C SER A 315 -3.49 16.42 -6.26
N PHE A 316 -2.42 15.65 -6.34
CA PHE A 316 -1.45 15.48 -5.27
C PHE A 316 -0.05 15.48 -5.86
N THR A 317 0.85 16.27 -5.28
CA THR A 317 2.25 16.34 -5.70
C THR A 317 3.15 16.33 -4.48
N ILE A 318 4.27 15.61 -4.59
CA ILE A 318 5.32 15.59 -3.58
C ILE A 318 6.54 16.29 -4.16
N GLY A 319 6.84 17.47 -3.64
CA GLY A 319 8.06 18.21 -3.90
C GLY A 319 8.90 18.27 -2.63
N HIS A 320 9.98 17.50 -2.60
CA HIS A 320 10.87 17.40 -1.44
C HIS A 320 12.34 17.48 -1.84
N ASP A 321 13.17 17.88 -0.88
CA ASP A 321 14.62 17.84 -0.96
C ASP A 321 15.22 17.45 0.41
N PHE A 322 16.50 17.09 0.42
CA PHE A 322 17.21 16.84 1.66
C PHE A 322 18.71 17.12 1.56
N GLN A 323 19.31 17.40 2.71
CA GLN A 323 20.74 17.58 2.91
C GLN A 323 21.20 16.74 4.10
N TYR A 324 22.45 16.29 4.09
CA TYR A 324 23.00 15.57 5.22
C TYR A 324 24.50 15.78 5.37
N ASN A 325 25.00 15.57 6.59
CA ASN A 325 26.42 15.60 6.90
C ASN A 325 26.75 14.58 8.00
N LEU A 326 27.96 14.03 7.95
CA LEU A 326 28.48 13.19 9.03
C LEU A 326 29.03 14.06 10.17
N SER A 327 28.89 13.59 11.41
CA SER A 327 29.39 14.29 12.60
C SER A 327 29.66 13.33 13.74
N SER A 328 30.61 13.68 14.62
CA SER A 328 30.77 13.02 15.92
C SER A 328 29.68 13.43 16.92
N GLN A 329 28.97 14.53 16.70
CA GLN A 329 27.91 15.00 17.57
C GLN A 329 26.65 14.15 17.42
N ASN A 330 26.00 13.83 18.54
CA ASN A 330 24.79 13.01 18.61
C ASN A 330 23.52 13.83 18.89
N PHE A 331 23.56 15.15 18.71
CA PHE A 331 22.42 16.06 18.87
C PHE A 331 22.45 17.13 17.78
N ILE A 332 21.30 17.78 17.53
CA ILE A 332 21.14 18.82 16.51
C ILE A 332 21.94 20.06 16.91
N LYS A 333 22.79 20.56 16.00
CA LYS A 333 23.78 21.63 16.22
C LYS A 333 23.23 22.94 16.79
N ASN A 334 21.96 23.27 16.56
CA ASN A 334 21.35 24.55 16.96
C ASN A 334 20.39 24.44 18.16
N SER A 335 20.36 23.30 18.86
CA SER A 335 19.49 23.15 20.04
C SER A 335 20.14 23.75 21.29
N HIS A 336 19.80 25.00 21.61
CA HIS A 336 20.40 25.75 22.71
C HIS A 336 19.92 25.35 24.12
N VAL A 337 18.89 24.49 24.25
CA VAL A 337 18.23 24.26 25.55
C VAL A 337 18.07 22.78 25.93
N ASN A 338 18.05 21.86 24.97
CA ASN A 338 17.96 20.41 25.24
C ASN A 338 18.72 19.65 24.16
N LYS A 339 19.58 18.66 24.46
CA LYS A 339 20.32 17.87 23.47
C LYS A 339 19.38 16.98 22.63
N GLN A 340 18.58 17.59 21.76
CA GLN A 340 17.58 16.93 20.93
C GLN A 340 18.26 16.24 19.74
N THR A 341 17.81 15.02 19.47
CA THR A 341 18.19 14.16 18.35
C THR A 341 17.27 14.35 17.15
N HIS A 342 16.03 14.78 17.40
CA HIS A 342 14.95 14.85 16.41
C HIS A 342 14.15 16.14 16.56
N SER A 343 13.83 16.78 15.43
CA SER A 343 12.91 17.92 15.35
C SER A 343 12.01 17.77 14.13
N PRO A 344 10.68 17.66 14.26
CA PRO A 344 9.93 17.60 15.52
C PRO A 344 10.29 16.39 16.39
N THR A 345 10.01 16.50 17.69
CA THR A 345 10.30 15.46 18.69
C THR A 345 9.57 14.16 18.36
N ILE A 346 10.28 13.04 18.54
CA ILE A 346 9.72 11.68 18.51
C ILE A 346 9.57 11.24 19.97
N ASP A 347 8.52 10.49 20.29
CA ASP A 347 8.42 9.84 21.59
C ASP A 347 9.44 8.68 21.65
N GLU A 348 10.52 8.88 22.41
CA GLU A 348 11.58 7.90 22.64
C GLU A 348 11.35 7.06 23.91
N SER A 349 10.17 7.13 24.54
CA SER A 349 9.87 6.31 25.70
C SER A 349 9.99 4.82 25.36
N ILE A 350 10.37 3.99 26.33
CA ILE A 350 10.48 2.52 26.14
C ILE A 350 9.14 1.90 25.73
N PHE A 351 8.03 2.60 26.00
CA PHE A 351 6.68 2.19 25.66
C PHE A 351 6.22 2.70 24.28
N SER A 352 7.02 3.54 23.62
CA SER A 352 6.75 4.06 22.29
C SER A 352 7.15 3.05 21.22
N GLU A 353 6.22 2.77 20.31
CA GLU A 353 6.46 1.95 19.12
C GLU A 353 6.41 2.81 17.85
N ASP A 354 6.83 4.08 17.97
CA ASP A 354 6.83 5.02 16.86
C ASP A 354 7.67 4.49 15.69
N ILE A 355 7.09 4.56 14.49
CA ILE A 355 7.70 4.12 13.24
C ILE A 355 8.95 4.92 12.88
N HIS A 356 9.13 6.10 13.46
CA HIS A 356 10.22 7.01 13.20
C HIS A 356 11.44 6.81 14.12
N LEU A 357 11.38 5.93 15.12
CA LEU A 357 12.54 5.69 15.99
C LEU A 357 13.70 5.03 15.22
N PRO A 358 14.97 5.42 15.50
CA PRO A 358 16.14 4.75 14.93
C PRO A 358 16.20 3.27 15.30
N GLN A 359 16.60 2.44 14.32
CA GLN A 359 16.73 1.00 14.48
C GLN A 359 18.16 0.54 14.13
N PRO A 360 18.81 -0.29 14.97
CA PRO A 360 20.13 -0.83 14.66
C PRO A 360 20.15 -1.66 13.38
N ILE A 361 21.23 -1.49 12.60
CA ILE A 361 21.59 -2.32 11.46
C ILE A 361 22.46 -3.45 11.98
N PHE A 362 21.87 -4.62 12.21
CA PHE A 362 22.65 -5.82 12.49
C PHE A 362 23.27 -6.30 11.18
N ASN A 363 24.61 -6.33 11.13
CA ASN A 363 25.33 -7.05 10.07
C ASN A 363 24.77 -8.48 10.04
N VAL A 364 23.99 -8.78 9.01
CA VAL A 364 23.74 -10.16 8.62
C VAL A 364 25.13 -10.65 8.24
N LYS A 365 25.77 -11.43 9.11
CA LYS A 365 26.80 -12.34 8.63
C LYS A 365 26.11 -13.16 7.56
N ILE A 366 26.39 -12.83 6.30
CA ILE A 366 26.10 -13.70 5.17
C ILE A 366 26.86 -14.98 5.52
N ARG A 367 26.12 -15.98 5.98
CA ARG A 367 26.63 -17.34 6.13
C ARG A 367 26.29 -18.08 4.85
#